data_AF-A0A959ESM8-F1
#
_entry.id   AF-A0A959ESM8-F1
#
_cell.length_a   1.000
_cell.length_b   1.000
_cell.length_c   1.000
_cell.angle_alpha   90.00
_cell.angle_beta   90.00
_cell.angle_gamma   90.00
#
_symmetry.space_group_name_H-M   'P 1'
#
loop_
_entity.id
_entity.type
_entity.pdbx_description
1 polymer ?
#
loop_
_entity_poly.entity_id
_entity_poly.type
_entity_poly.pdbx_seq_one_letter_code
_entity_poly.pdbx_strand_id
1 'polypeptide(L)' 'MSHLICYDISSNTLRAKIGRKILEFGLDRINKSVYLGTINDSGLAQLESWIATTLAAKGEPDDSLIVLPV' A
#
# COMPACT_ATOMS: atom_id res chain seq x y z
N MET A 1 -4.91 -13.77 5.85
CA MET A 1 -3.77 -13.68 6.80
C MET A 1 -3.55 -12.21 7.13
N SER A 2 -2.97 -11.87 8.29
CA SER A 2 -2.67 -10.47 8.58
C SER A 2 -1.46 -10.03 7.76
N HIS A 3 -1.49 -8.80 7.26
CA HIS A 3 -0.42 -8.22 6.44
C HIS A 3 -0.09 -6.83 6.93
N LEU A 4 1.21 -6.53 6.96
CA LEU A 4 1.76 -5.21 7.20
C LEU A 4 2.17 -4.59 5.85
N ILE A 5 1.69 -3.39 5.57
CA ILE A 5 2.09 -2.61 4.39
C ILE A 5 2.84 -1.37 4.86
N CYS A 6 4.11 -1.26 4.44
CA CYS A 6 4.96 -0.11 4.71
C CYS A 6 5.36 0.55 3.39
N TYR A 7 5.36 1.88 3.34
CA TYR A 7 5.85 2.59 2.17
C TYR A 7 6.75 3.76 2.54
N ASP A 8 7.62 4.12 1.61
CA ASP A 8 8.30 5.41 1.58
C ASP A 8 8.02 6.06 0.23
N ILE A 9 7.21 7.11 0.24
CA ILE A 9 6.71 7.77 -0.97
C ILE A 9 6.83 9.27 -0.77
N SER A 10 7.64 9.88 -1.64
CA SER A 10 7.99 11.29 -1.64
C SER A 10 6.77 12.17 -1.94
N SER A 11 6.04 11.82 -3.00
CA SER A 11 4.88 12.58 -3.46
C SER A 11 3.71 12.51 -2.48
N ASN A 12 3.35 13.66 -1.89
CA ASN A 12 2.20 13.78 -0.98
C ASN A 12 0.89 13.30 -1.61
N THR A 13 0.67 13.63 -2.88
CA THR A 13 -0.54 13.27 -3.62
C THR A 13 -0.60 11.77 -3.87
N LEU A 14 0.51 11.16 -4.25
CA LEU A 14 0.61 9.72 -4.48
C LEU A 14 0.41 8.94 -3.18
N ARG A 15 1.06 9.39 -2.10
CA ARG A 15 0.91 8.83 -0.75
C ARG A 15 -0.54 8.85 -0.27
N ALA A 16 -1.24 9.97 -0.45
CA ALA A 16 -2.66 10.06 -0.11
C ALA A 16 -3.53 9.13 -0.96
N LYS A 17 -3.20 8.97 -2.25
CA LYS A 17 -3.93 8.07 -3.16
C LYS A 17 -3.76 6.61 -2.77
N ILE A 18 -2.52 6.16 -2.54
CA ILE A 18 -2.20 4.80 -2.10
C ILE A 18 -2.79 4.53 -0.72
N GLY A 19 -2.65 5.46 0.22
CA GLY A 19 -3.22 5.32 1.56
C GLY A 19 -4.73 5.12 1.54
N ARG A 20 -5.49 5.89 0.74
CA ARG A 20 -6.93 5.67 0.58
C ARG A 20 -7.24 4.29 0.00
N LYS A 21 -6.46 3.86 -1.00
CA LYS A 21 -6.67 2.56 -1.62
C LYS A 21 -6.46 1.42 -0.62
N ILE A 22 -5.42 1.48 0.21
CA ILE A 22 -5.17 0.47 1.25
C ILE A 22 -6.34 0.40 2.25
N LEU A 23 -6.91 1.55 2.64
CA LEU A 23 -8.09 1.60 3.52
C LEU A 23 -9.34 0.98 2.86
N GLU A 24 -9.53 1.14 1.54
CA GLU A 24 -10.64 0.51 0.81
C GLU A 24 -10.60 -1.02 0.86
N PHE A 25 -9.42 -1.62 1.05
CA PHE A 25 -9.25 -3.07 1.24
C PHE A 25 -9.40 -3.50 2.71
N GLY A 26 -9.73 -2.58 3.62
CA GLY A 26 -10.04 -2.90 5.02
C GLY A 26 -8.82 -3.03 5.93
N LEU A 27 -7.63 -2.55 5.52
CA LEU A 27 -6.49 -2.43 6.43
C LEU A 27 -6.60 -1.16 7.27
N ASP A 28 -6.11 -1.22 8.50
CA ASP A 28 -6.08 -0.09 9.42
C ASP A 28 -4.74 0.64 9.36
N ARG A 29 -4.78 1.96 9.45
CA ARG A 29 -3.57 2.78 9.48
C ARG A 29 -3.01 2.85 10.90
N ILE A 30 -1.82 2.29 11.11
CA ILE A 30 -1.14 2.28 12.42
C ILE A 30 0.00 3.30 12.52
N ASN A 31 0.47 3.82 11.39
CA ASN A 31 1.42 4.93 11.32
C ASN A 31 1.17 5.76 10.04
N LYS A 32 1.84 6.91 9.90
CA LYS A 32 1.77 7.77 8.71
C LYS A 32 2.00 6.99 7.42
N SER A 33 2.91 6.01 7.42
CA SER A 33 3.24 5.23 6.23
C SER A 33 3.11 3.71 6.44
N VAL A 34 2.35 3.29 7.45
CA VAL A 34 2.22 1.88 7.83
C VAL A 34 0.76 1.50 8.07
N TYR A 35 0.36 0.37 7.50
CA TYR A 35 -0.98 -0.20 7.58
C TYR A 35 -0.91 -1.66 7.99
N LEU A 36 -1.89 -2.12 8.75
CA LEU A 36 -2.00 -3.49 9.24
C LEU A 36 -3.45 -3.96 9.10
N GLY A 37 -3.65 -5.17 8.60
CA GLY A 37 -5.00 -5.75 8.58
C GLY A 37 -5.06 -7.12 7.96
N THR A 38 -6.22 -7.76 8.12
CA THR A 38 -6.49 -9.04 7.46
C THR A 38 -7.01 -8.80 6.05
N ILE A 39 -6.32 -9.38 5.08
CA ILE A 39 -6.73 -9.38 3.68
C ILE A 39 -6.67 -10.82 3.14
N ASN A 40 -7.56 -11.16 2.22
CA ASN A 40 -7.55 -12.45 1.53
C ASN A 40 -6.60 -12.39 0.33
N ASP A 41 -6.22 -13.55 -0.19
CA ASP A 41 -5.17 -13.62 -1.22
C ASP A 41 -5.58 -12.93 -2.52
N SER A 42 -6.86 -13.01 -2.90
CA SER A 42 -7.39 -12.33 -4.09
C SER A 42 -7.39 -10.81 -3.94
N GLY A 43 -7.80 -10.30 -2.78
CA GLY A 43 -7.77 -8.88 -2.45
C GLY A 43 -6.33 -8.35 -2.38
N LEU A 44 -5.42 -9.13 -1.82
CA LEU A 44 -4.00 -8.77 -1.74
C LEU A 44 -3.40 -8.66 -3.14
N ALA A 45 -3.58 -9.68 -3.99
CA ALA A 45 -3.07 -9.65 -5.37
C ALA A 45 -3.64 -8.46 -6.17
N GLN A 46 -4.91 -8.12 -5.97
CA GLN A 46 -5.52 -6.95 -6.61
C GLN A 46 -4.92 -5.63 -6.10
N LEU A 47 -4.69 -5.52 -4.80
CA LEU A 47 -4.07 -4.34 -4.19
C LEU A 47 -2.63 -4.16 -4.67
N GLU A 48 -1.83 -5.23 -4.66
CA GLU A 48 -0.44 -5.22 -5.13
C GLU A 48 -0.34 -4.81 -6.60
N SER A 49 -1.16 -5.40 -7.48
CA SER A 49 -1.19 -5.04 -8.90
C SER A 49 -1.54 -3.57 -9.13
N TRP A 50 -2.53 -3.06 -8.39
CA TRP A 50 -2.94 -1.66 -8.49
C TRP A 50 -1.85 -0.70 -7.98
N ILE A 51 -1.18 -1.05 -6.87
CA ILE A 51 -0.08 -0.28 -6.29
C ILE A 51 1.09 -0.25 -7.27
N ALA A 52 1.52 -1.41 -7.78
CA ALA A 52 2.64 -1.53 -8.72
C ALA A 52 2.39 -0.70 -9.98
N THR A 53 1.20 -0.77 -10.55
CA THR A 53 0.80 0.05 -11.71
C THR A 53 0.81 1.54 -11.38
N THR A 54 0.35 1.91 -10.19
CA THR A 54 0.28 3.31 -9.77
C THR A 54 1.68 3.90 -9.49
N LEU A 55 2.58 3.13 -8.87
CA LEU A 55 3.98 3.50 -8.65
C LEU A 55 4.73 3.60 -9.98
N ALA A 56 4.58 2.63 -10.89
CA ALA A 56 5.22 2.68 -12.19
C ALA A 56 4.82 3.92 -13.02
N ALA A 57 3.58 4.40 -12.86
CA ALA A 57 3.07 5.54 -13.61
C ALA A 57 3.38 6.91 -12.98
N LYS A 58 3.60 6.99 -11.67
CA LYS A 58 3.62 8.26 -10.92
C LYS A 58 4.64 8.35 -9.78
N GLY A 59 5.34 7.26 -9.48
CA GLY A 59 6.35 7.20 -8.44
C GLY A 59 7.68 7.75 -8.91
N GLU A 60 8.49 8.18 -7.95
CA GLU A 60 9.89 8.54 -8.16
C GLU A 60 10.80 7.30 -8.06
N PRO A 61 12.03 7.34 -8.58
CA PRO A 61 12.95 6.20 -8.53
C PRO A 61 13.24 5.66 -7.12
N ASP A 62 13.19 6.54 -6.11
CA ASP A 62 13.46 6.20 -4.71
C ASP A 62 12.19 5.83 -3.92
N ASP A 63 11.00 5.92 -4.53
CA ASP A 63 9.76 5.54 -3.88
C ASP A 63 9.69 4.00 -3.75
N SER A 64 9.33 3.52 -2.56
CA SER A 64 9.31 2.08 -2.25
C SER A 64 8.09 1.68 -1.44
N LEU A 65 7.68 0.41 -1.59
CA LEU A 65 6.62 -0.20 -0.82
C LEU A 65 6.94 -1.67 -0.59
N ILE A 66 6.70 -2.14 0.64
CA ILE A 66 6.84 -3.53 1.03
C ILE A 66 5.54 -4.04 1.66
N VAL A 67 5.25 -5.31 1.40
CA VAL A 67 4.15 -6.05 2.02
C VAL A 67 4.75 -7.24 2.75
N LEU A 68 4.40 -7.41 4.03
CA LEU A 68 4.90 -8.48 4.87
C LEU A 68 3.73 -9.27 5.48
N PRO A 69 3.68 -10.60 5.33
CA PRO A 69 2.75 -11.42 6.11
C PRO A 69 3.15 -11.38 7.59
N VAL A 70 2.17 -11.28 8.49
CA VAL A 70 2.36 -11.22 9.95
C VAL A 70 1.35 -12.06 10.72
#